data_AF-A0AAD7AAT4-F1
#
_entry.id   AF-A0AAD7AAT4-F1
#
_cell.length_a   1.000
_cell.length_b   1.000
_cell.length_c   1.000
_cell.angle_alpha   90.00
_cell.angle_beta   90.00
_cell.angle_gamma   90.00
#
_symmetry.space_group_name_H-M   'P 1'
#
loop_
_entity.id
_entity.type
_entity.pdbx_description
1 polymer ?
#
loop_
_entity_poly.entity_id
_entity_poly.type
_entity_poly.pdbx_seq_one_letter_code
_entity_poly.pdbx_strand_id
1 'polypeptide(L)'
;MKILIYEASLSFLRGACNTQTLRMAVDNYMASMTSNSVVDAIVKSLECRKRVLEITAQLNLTNDPKLRTALRADEEGIATILVSIFNSETDEETVLRLEGDSAQYFLDVVQEALDRGFMMAQEHNRMALRIIRKLSERCDRLPSSLFIVGVNGRDEHPSFGGGYGDIYRASWGDQRVALKRMRYFIRGSDLRRIRLVSGSVQTASR
;
A
#
# COMPACT_ATOMS: atom_id res chain seq x y z
N MET A 1 3.76 5.71 -24.57
CA MET A 1 4.10 6.86 -23.72
C MET A 1 4.96 6.33 -22.57
N LYS A 2 6.09 6.97 -22.26
CA LYS A 2 6.95 6.57 -21.13
C LYS A 2 6.45 7.28 -19.88
N ILE A 3 6.31 6.55 -18.77
CA ILE A 3 5.85 7.08 -17.49
C ILE A 3 6.98 6.96 -16.49
N LEU A 4 7.33 8.08 -15.85
CA LEU A 4 8.29 8.17 -14.78
C LEU A 4 7.55 8.61 -13.51
N ILE A 5 7.58 7.78 -12.47
CA ILE A 5 7.04 8.12 -11.16
C ILE A 5 8.20 8.63 -10.29
N TYR A 6 7.89 9.56 -9.38
CA TYR A 6 8.86 10.25 -8.53
C TYR A 6 9.82 11.19 -9.27
N GLU A 7 9.39 11.74 -10.42
CA GLU A 7 10.23 12.65 -11.22
C GLU A 7 10.63 13.90 -10.42
N ALA A 8 9.73 14.47 -9.61
CA ALA A 8 10.04 15.68 -8.84
C ALA A 8 11.10 15.39 -7.77
N SER A 9 10.93 14.31 -7.00
CA SER A 9 11.89 13.90 -5.97
C SER A 9 13.22 13.48 -6.54
N LEU A 10 13.23 12.73 -7.65
CA LEU A 10 14.46 12.29 -8.30
C LEU A 10 15.22 13.48 -8.91
N SER A 11 14.51 14.44 -9.51
CA SER A 11 15.10 15.68 -10.02
C SER A 11 15.70 16.53 -8.91
N PHE A 12 15.00 16.64 -7.76
CA PHE A 12 15.53 17.31 -6.58
C PHE A 12 16.82 16.63 -6.07
N LEU A 13 16.78 15.30 -5.93
CA LEU A 13 17.95 14.53 -5.46
C LEU A 13 19.13 14.67 -6.41
N ARG A 14 18.90 14.63 -7.72
CA ARG A 14 19.94 14.83 -8.73
C ARG A 14 20.65 16.17 -8.57
N GLY A 15 19.89 17.23 -8.28
CA GLY A 15 20.42 18.57 -8.00
C GLY A 15 21.19 18.65 -6.67
N ALA A 16 20.75 17.92 -5.65
CA ALA A 16 21.37 17.89 -4.32
C ALA A 16 22.61 16.97 -4.22
N CYS A 17 22.86 16.12 -5.21
CA CYS A 17 24.03 15.25 -5.23
C CYS A 17 25.32 16.05 -5.44
N ASN A 18 26.26 15.91 -4.50
CA ASN A 18 27.58 16.57 -4.54
C ASN A 18 28.63 15.76 -5.32
N THR A 19 28.40 14.46 -5.55
CA THR A 19 29.34 13.57 -6.23
C THR A 19 28.77 13.04 -7.55
N GLN A 20 29.64 12.90 -8.55
CA GLN A 20 29.26 12.37 -9.86
C GLN A 20 28.73 10.94 -9.78
N THR A 21 29.28 10.13 -8.87
CA THR A 21 28.86 8.74 -8.65
C THR A 21 27.40 8.65 -8.19
N LEU A 22 26.97 9.51 -7.26
CA LEU A 22 25.58 9.54 -6.79
C LEU A 22 24.63 10.05 -7.88
N ARG A 23 25.05 11.06 -8.66
CA ARG A 23 24.26 11.52 -9.81
C ARG A 23 24.04 10.42 -10.84
N MET A 24 25.09 9.68 -11.20
CA MET A 24 24.97 8.55 -12.12
C MET A 24 24.07 7.44 -11.56
N ALA A 25 24.13 7.19 -10.25
CA ALA A 25 23.24 6.21 -9.62
C ALA A 25 21.77 6.64 -9.70
N VAL A 26 21.47 7.92 -9.45
CA VAL A 26 20.11 8.48 -9.60
C VAL A 26 19.66 8.42 -11.06
N ASP A 27 20.51 8.81 -12.02
CA ASP A 27 20.18 8.81 -13.45
C ASP A 27 19.91 7.38 -13.98
N ASN A 28 20.75 6.41 -13.60
CA ASN A 28 20.54 5.00 -13.92
C ASN A 28 19.23 4.48 -13.31
N TYR A 29 18.90 4.93 -12.10
CA TYR A 29 17.66 4.56 -11.43
C TYR A 29 16.43 5.14 -12.16
N MET A 30 16.45 6.43 -12.53
CA MET A 30 15.38 7.06 -13.33
C MET A 30 15.14 6.30 -14.64
N ALA A 31 16.21 5.88 -15.32
CA ALA A 31 16.11 5.09 -16.54
C ALA A 31 15.44 3.73 -16.29
N SER A 32 15.79 3.05 -15.18
CA SER A 32 15.21 1.74 -14.82
C SER A 32 13.74 1.80 -14.38
N MET A 33 13.31 2.94 -13.82
CA MET A 33 11.94 3.15 -13.31
C MET A 33 10.96 3.57 -14.41
N THR A 34 11.47 3.93 -15.58
CA THR A 34 10.64 4.30 -16.72
C THR A 34 9.82 3.09 -17.17
N SER A 35 8.50 3.24 -17.15
CA SER A 35 7.57 2.16 -17.51
C SER A 35 6.74 2.53 -18.74
N ASN A 36 6.39 1.52 -19.54
CA ASN A 36 5.55 1.69 -20.73
C ASN A 36 4.05 1.49 -20.43
N SER A 37 3.72 1.00 -19.24
CA SER A 37 2.37 0.76 -18.73
C SER A 37 2.14 1.60 -17.47
N VAL A 38 0.94 2.18 -17.34
CA VAL A 38 0.50 2.90 -16.14
C VAL A 38 0.45 1.98 -14.92
N VAL A 39 0.02 0.73 -15.11
CA VAL A 39 -0.09 -0.27 -14.03
C VAL A 39 1.30 -0.65 -13.53
N ASP A 40 2.24 -0.93 -14.44
CA ASP A 40 3.62 -1.28 -14.08
C ASP A 40 4.32 -0.12 -13.35
N ALA A 41 4.05 1.11 -13.79
CA ALA A 41 4.57 2.30 -13.14
C ALA A 41 4.10 2.34 -11.67
N ILE A 42 2.80 2.16 -11.42
CA ILE A 42 2.23 2.13 -10.07
C ILE A 42 2.81 1.00 -9.22
N VAL A 43 2.93 -0.22 -9.76
CA VAL A 43 3.52 -1.35 -9.02
C VAL A 43 4.95 -1.05 -8.58
N LYS A 44 5.75 -0.43 -9.44
CA LYS A 44 7.14 -0.03 -9.11
C LYS A 44 7.24 1.20 -8.20
N SER A 45 6.16 1.95 -8.01
CA SER A 45 6.18 3.21 -7.26
C SER A 45 6.59 3.02 -5.80
N LEU A 46 6.23 1.90 -5.15
CA LEU A 46 6.64 1.62 -3.76
C LEU A 46 8.14 1.39 -3.63
N GLU A 47 8.73 0.65 -4.57
CA GLU A 47 10.19 0.43 -4.59
C GLU A 47 10.91 1.76 -4.86
N CYS A 48 10.38 2.56 -5.80
CA CYS A 48 10.84 3.92 -6.05
C CYS A 48 10.82 4.79 -4.80
N ARG A 49 9.70 4.80 -4.08
CA ARG A 49 9.57 5.53 -2.81
C ARG A 49 10.63 5.12 -1.81
N LYS A 50 10.78 3.81 -1.56
CA LYS A 50 11.77 3.28 -0.61
C LYS A 50 13.17 3.76 -0.99
N ARG A 51 13.52 3.67 -2.27
CA ARG A 51 14.84 4.07 -2.74
C ARG A 51 15.10 5.57 -2.61
N VAL A 52 14.11 6.40 -2.96
CA VAL A 52 14.17 7.85 -2.75
C VAL A 52 14.41 8.15 -1.27
N LEU A 53 13.67 7.49 -0.36
CA LEU A 53 13.84 7.67 1.08
C LEU A 53 15.22 7.21 1.57
N GLU A 54 15.76 6.10 1.08
CA GLU A 54 17.12 5.65 1.40
C GLU A 54 18.19 6.66 0.97
N ILE A 55 18.11 7.18 -0.26
CA ILE A 55 19.06 8.18 -0.78
C ILE A 55 18.96 9.47 0.03
N THR A 56 17.74 9.91 0.37
CA THR A 56 17.54 11.13 1.17
C THR A 56 18.11 11.00 2.58
N ALA A 57 18.02 9.81 3.19
CA ALA A 57 18.65 9.53 4.47
C ALA A 57 20.18 9.58 4.37
N GLN A 58 20.77 8.99 3.32
CA GLN A 58 22.23 9.04 3.08
C GLN A 58 22.74 10.48 2.87
N LEU A 59 21.92 11.35 2.29
CA LEU A 59 22.24 12.76 2.06
C LEU A 59 21.90 13.68 3.24
N ASN A 60 21.34 13.14 4.34
CA ASN A 60 20.82 13.92 5.47
C ASN A 60 19.74 14.97 5.09
N LEU A 61 18.93 14.67 4.07
CA LEU A 61 17.90 15.57 3.53
C LEU A 61 16.49 15.25 4.01
N THR A 62 16.30 14.31 4.94
CA THR A 62 14.98 13.83 5.39
C THR A 62 14.04 14.94 5.88
N ASN A 63 14.59 16.04 6.41
CA ASN A 63 13.82 17.18 6.90
C ASN A 63 13.81 18.39 5.95
N ASP A 64 14.37 18.25 4.74
CA ASP A 64 14.40 19.34 3.76
C ASP A 64 12.98 19.68 3.28
N PRO A 65 12.53 20.94 3.39
CA PRO A 65 11.19 21.34 3.01
C PRO A 65 10.93 21.23 1.49
N LYS A 66 11.95 21.43 0.65
CA LYS A 66 11.84 21.28 -0.80
C LYS A 66 11.68 19.81 -1.19
N LEU A 67 12.40 18.92 -0.52
CA LEU A 67 12.21 17.47 -0.69
C LEU A 67 10.77 17.06 -0.33
N ARG A 68 10.25 17.55 0.81
CA ARG A 68 8.87 17.24 1.22
C ARG A 68 7.84 17.73 0.20
N THR A 69 8.04 18.92 -0.37
CA THR A 69 7.20 19.42 -1.46
C THR A 69 7.30 18.56 -2.71
N ALA A 70 8.51 18.11 -3.08
CA ALA A 70 8.71 17.23 -4.23
C ALA A 70 8.03 15.86 -4.04
N LEU A 71 8.21 15.23 -2.87
CA LEU A 71 7.55 13.97 -2.51
C LEU A 71 6.03 14.10 -2.55
N ARG A 72 5.49 15.20 -2.03
CA ARG A 72 4.05 15.45 -2.06
C ARG A 72 3.54 15.58 -3.50
N ALA A 73 4.25 16.31 -4.36
CA ALA A 73 3.87 16.44 -5.76
C ALA A 73 3.88 15.08 -6.48
N ASP A 74 4.84 14.21 -6.17
CA ASP A 74 4.89 12.85 -6.71
C ASP A 74 3.73 11.99 -6.20
N GLU A 75 3.36 12.09 -4.91
CA GLU A 75 2.21 11.39 -4.31
C GLU A 75 0.88 11.85 -4.95
N GLU A 76 0.72 13.15 -5.20
CA GLU A 76 -0.44 13.70 -5.93
C GLU A 76 -0.48 13.23 -7.39
N GLY A 77 0.68 13.11 -8.03
CA GLY A 77 0.83 12.54 -9.38
C GLY A 77 0.42 11.07 -9.43
N ILE A 78 0.84 10.27 -8.44
CA ILE A 78 0.43 8.86 -8.30
C ILE A 78 -1.09 8.76 -8.16
N ALA A 79 -1.71 9.59 -7.32
CA ALA A 79 -3.17 9.59 -7.15
C ALA A 79 -3.90 9.90 -8.47
N THR A 80 -3.38 10.84 -9.26
CA THR A 80 -3.93 11.14 -10.59
C THR A 80 -3.85 9.95 -11.53
N ILE A 81 -2.72 9.22 -11.54
CA ILE A 81 -2.56 8.00 -12.35
C ILE A 81 -3.53 6.92 -11.87
N LEU A 82 -3.69 6.71 -10.56
CA LEU A 82 -4.66 5.75 -10.01
C LEU A 82 -6.08 6.06 -10.48
N VAL A 83 -6.50 7.33 -10.42
CA VAL A 83 -7.81 7.75 -10.91
C VAL A 83 -7.96 7.46 -12.40
N SER A 84 -6.92 7.66 -13.22
CA SER A 84 -6.97 7.30 -14.65
C SER A 84 -7.16 5.80 -14.87
N ILE A 85 -6.47 4.96 -14.07
CA ILE A 85 -6.60 3.50 -14.11
C ILE A 85 -8.03 3.09 -13.74
N PHE A 86 -8.62 3.68 -12.71
CA PHE A 86 -9.97 3.32 -12.26
C PHE A 86 -11.08 3.71 -13.24
N ASN A 87 -10.80 4.66 -14.14
CA ASN A 87 -11.72 5.10 -15.19
C ASN A 87 -11.50 4.37 -16.53
N SER A 88 -10.46 3.54 -16.64
CA SER A 88 -10.10 2.80 -17.84
C SER A 88 -10.41 1.32 -17.65
N GLU A 89 -11.35 0.79 -18.44
CA GLU A 89 -11.74 -0.63 -18.35
C GLU A 89 -10.54 -1.55 -18.66
N THR A 90 -9.73 -1.19 -19.66
CA THR A 90 -8.52 -1.94 -20.05
C THR A 90 -7.48 -1.97 -18.93
N ASP A 91 -7.25 -0.84 -18.24
CA ASP A 91 -6.27 -0.79 -17.15
C ASP A 91 -6.82 -1.46 -15.88
N GLU A 92 -8.12 -1.31 -15.59
CA GLU A 92 -8.79 -2.03 -14.50
C GLU A 92 -8.65 -3.55 -14.71
N GLU A 93 -8.90 -4.07 -15.92
CA GLU A 93 -8.69 -5.49 -16.23
C GLU A 93 -7.24 -5.94 -16.07
N THR A 94 -6.28 -5.07 -16.39
CA THR A 94 -4.86 -5.35 -16.24
C THR A 94 -4.48 -5.42 -14.76
N VAL A 95 -4.99 -4.49 -13.94
CA VAL A 95 -4.85 -4.53 -12.48
C VAL A 95 -5.45 -5.81 -11.90
N LEU A 96 -6.63 -6.20 -12.36
CA LEU A 96 -7.27 -7.43 -11.91
C LEU A 96 -6.55 -8.70 -12.37
N ARG A 97 -5.55 -8.62 -13.26
CA ARG A 97 -4.69 -9.75 -13.65
C ARG A 97 -3.38 -9.80 -12.86
N LEU A 98 -3.12 -8.83 -11.99
CA LEU A 98 -1.94 -8.85 -11.13
C LEU A 98 -2.00 -10.02 -10.14
N GLU A 99 -0.86 -10.62 -9.87
CA GLU A 99 -0.68 -11.73 -8.93
C GLU A 99 0.58 -11.52 -8.08
N GLY A 100 0.69 -12.28 -7.00
CA GLY A 100 1.87 -12.27 -6.12
C GLY A 100 2.19 -10.88 -5.58
N ASP A 101 3.47 -10.52 -5.66
CA ASP A 101 3.97 -9.26 -5.09
C ASP A 101 3.48 -8.03 -5.84
N SER A 102 3.28 -8.12 -7.16
CA SER A 102 2.73 -7.02 -7.95
C SER A 102 1.31 -6.65 -7.50
N ALA A 103 0.48 -7.65 -7.20
CA ALA A 103 -0.85 -7.41 -6.65
C ALA A 103 -0.77 -6.76 -5.26
N GLN A 104 0.13 -7.24 -4.39
CA GLN A 104 0.34 -6.66 -3.06
C GLN A 104 0.79 -5.20 -3.14
N TYR A 105 1.79 -4.91 -3.98
CA TYR A 105 2.28 -3.56 -4.16
C TYR A 105 1.20 -2.63 -4.68
N PHE A 106 0.38 -3.08 -5.62
CA PHE A 106 -0.75 -2.28 -6.08
C PHE A 106 -1.77 -2.00 -4.97
N LEU A 107 -2.16 -3.02 -4.19
CA LEU A 107 -3.07 -2.87 -3.04
C LEU A 107 -2.54 -1.84 -2.03
N ASP A 108 -1.24 -1.93 -1.71
CA ASP A 108 -0.57 -1.07 -0.74
C ASP A 108 -0.52 0.39 -1.23
N VAL A 109 -0.24 0.62 -2.52
CA VAL A 109 -0.25 1.98 -3.10
C VAL A 109 -1.64 2.61 -3.05
N VAL A 110 -2.68 1.86 -3.42
CA VAL A 110 -4.06 2.39 -3.39
C VAL A 110 -4.48 2.71 -1.95
N GLN A 111 -4.17 1.83 -1.01
CA GLN A 111 -4.48 2.05 0.40
C GLN A 111 -3.69 3.23 0.99
N GLU A 112 -2.42 3.39 0.64
CA GLU A 112 -1.62 4.55 1.06
C GLU A 112 -2.20 5.87 0.53
N ALA A 113 -2.65 5.90 -0.73
CA ALA A 113 -3.28 7.08 -1.30
C ALA A 113 -4.62 7.42 -0.62
N LEU A 114 -5.37 6.41 -0.17
CA LEU A 114 -6.58 6.58 0.65
C LEU A 114 -6.24 7.12 2.04
N ASP A 115 -5.30 6.49 2.75
CA ASP A 115 -4.94 6.82 4.13
C ASP A 115 -4.40 8.26 4.25
N ARG A 116 -3.70 8.73 3.21
CA ARG A 116 -3.15 10.10 3.15
C ARG A 116 -4.11 11.14 2.60
N GLY A 117 -5.29 10.73 2.11
CA GLY A 117 -6.30 11.64 1.58
C GLY A 117 -5.93 12.29 0.24
N PHE A 118 -5.09 11.65 -0.58
CA PHE A 118 -4.77 12.17 -1.92
C PHE A 118 -5.88 11.93 -2.95
N MET A 119 -6.87 11.10 -2.60
CA MET A 119 -8.06 10.93 -3.41
C MET A 119 -9.00 12.13 -3.20
N MET A 120 -8.92 13.09 -4.13
CA MET A 120 -9.55 14.40 -4.00
C MET A 120 -11.10 14.39 -3.97
N ALA A 121 -11.74 13.31 -4.44
CA ALA A 121 -13.20 13.22 -4.52
C ALA A 121 -13.73 11.93 -3.85
N GLN A 122 -14.93 12.02 -3.26
CA GLN A 122 -15.60 10.87 -2.62
C GLN A 122 -15.84 9.72 -3.62
N GLU A 123 -16.06 10.03 -4.89
CA GLU A 123 -16.20 9.04 -5.95
C GLU A 123 -14.90 8.25 -6.16
N HIS A 124 -13.74 8.93 -6.20
CA HIS A 124 -12.43 8.29 -6.32
C HIS A 124 -12.16 7.36 -5.13
N ASN A 125 -12.56 7.74 -3.91
CA ASN A 125 -12.50 6.86 -2.74
C ASN A 125 -13.31 5.58 -2.93
N ARG A 126 -14.53 5.69 -3.46
CA ARG A 126 -15.39 4.54 -3.73
C ARG A 126 -14.80 3.63 -4.80
N MET A 127 -14.21 4.21 -5.85
CA MET A 127 -13.52 3.47 -6.91
C MET A 127 -12.30 2.73 -6.37
N ALA A 128 -11.45 3.41 -5.60
CA ALA A 128 -10.28 2.81 -4.95
C ALA A 128 -10.67 1.62 -4.06
N LEU A 129 -11.67 1.79 -3.18
CA LEU A 129 -12.19 0.71 -2.34
C LEU A 129 -12.80 -0.44 -3.15
N ARG A 130 -13.46 -0.15 -4.27
CA ARG A 130 -14.00 -1.17 -5.19
C ARG A 130 -12.86 -2.01 -5.79
N ILE A 131 -11.78 -1.37 -6.22
CA ILE A 131 -10.61 -2.03 -6.79
C ILE A 131 -9.87 -2.85 -5.73
N ILE A 132 -9.62 -2.27 -4.55
CA ILE A 132 -9.04 -3.00 -3.42
C ILE A 132 -9.84 -4.26 -3.15
N ARG A 133 -11.18 -4.16 -3.04
CA ARG A 133 -12.04 -5.32 -2.81
C ARG A 133 -11.91 -6.36 -3.93
N LYS A 134 -12.07 -5.97 -5.19
CA LYS A 134 -12.03 -6.90 -6.33
C LYS A 134 -10.68 -7.62 -6.43
N LEU A 135 -9.58 -6.88 -6.31
CA LEU A 135 -8.24 -7.45 -6.39
C LEU A 135 -7.96 -8.34 -5.17
N SER A 136 -8.33 -7.90 -3.96
CA SER A 136 -8.22 -8.69 -2.73
C SER A 136 -8.98 -10.01 -2.82
N GLU A 137 -10.23 -9.97 -3.30
CA GLU A 137 -11.06 -11.17 -3.48
C GLU A 137 -10.43 -12.16 -4.48
N ARG A 138 -9.72 -11.65 -5.49
CA ARG A 138 -9.07 -12.48 -6.51
C ARG A 138 -7.76 -13.09 -6.05
N CYS A 139 -6.90 -12.30 -5.41
CA CYS A 139 -5.54 -12.72 -5.04
C CYS A 139 -5.40 -13.24 -3.61
N ASP A 140 -6.50 -13.22 -2.83
CA ASP A 140 -6.53 -13.62 -1.42
C ASP A 140 -5.51 -12.85 -0.55
N ARG A 141 -5.37 -11.56 -0.82
CA ARG A 141 -4.50 -10.63 -0.09
C ARG A 141 -5.26 -9.38 0.30
N LEU A 142 -4.81 -8.72 1.36
CA LEU A 142 -5.31 -7.42 1.78
C LEU A 142 -4.15 -6.42 1.79
N PRO A 143 -4.42 -5.11 1.73
CA PRO A 143 -3.38 -4.10 1.93
C PRO A 143 -2.62 -4.33 3.24
N SER A 144 -1.29 -4.27 3.17
CA SER A 144 -0.37 -4.55 4.28
C SER A 144 -0.63 -3.66 5.49
N SER A 145 -1.08 -2.41 5.28
CA SER A 145 -1.38 -1.46 6.35
C SER A 145 -2.57 -1.85 7.22
N LEU A 146 -3.40 -2.82 6.78
CA LEU A 146 -4.51 -3.35 7.58
C LEU A 146 -4.04 -4.39 8.62
N PHE A 147 -2.79 -4.85 8.54
CA PHE A 147 -2.22 -5.81 9.47
C PHE A 147 -1.43 -5.11 10.57
N ILE A 148 -1.75 -5.43 11.83
CA ILE A 148 -0.98 -4.98 12.98
C ILE A 148 0.00 -6.08 13.35
N VAL A 149 1.29 -5.74 13.38
CA VAL A 149 2.39 -6.65 13.76
C VAL A 149 2.76 -6.44 15.23
N GLY A 150 3.22 -7.50 15.90
CA GLY A 150 3.76 -7.42 17.26
C GLY A 150 2.72 -7.60 18.38
N VAL A 151 1.49 -8.00 18.04
CA VAL A 151 0.49 -8.40 19.03
C VAL A 151 0.84 -9.80 19.54
N ASN A 152 1.01 -9.94 20.85
CA ASN A 152 1.41 -11.19 21.50
C ASN A 152 0.60 -11.43 22.79
N GLY A 153 0.83 -12.59 23.42
CA GLY A 153 0.22 -12.90 24.73
C GLY A 153 -1.31 -12.85 24.71
N ARG A 154 -1.94 -13.20 23.58
CA ARG A 154 -3.40 -13.30 23.51
C ARG A 154 -3.87 -14.41 24.45
N ASP A 155 -4.82 -14.11 25.32
CA ASP A 155 -5.48 -15.11 26.16
C ASP A 155 -6.04 -16.26 25.30
N GLU A 156 -5.99 -17.49 25.82
CA GLU A 156 -6.55 -18.66 25.12
C GLU A 156 -8.07 -18.57 24.98
N HIS A 157 -8.74 -18.00 25.99
CA HIS A 157 -10.19 -17.83 26.05
C HIS A 157 -10.58 -16.35 26.00
N PRO A 158 -11.74 -16.03 25.40
CA PRO A 158 -12.21 -14.65 25.38
C PRO A 158 -12.57 -14.18 26.78
N SER A 159 -12.15 -12.96 27.11
CA SER A 159 -12.50 -12.30 28.37
C SER A 159 -13.96 -11.82 28.37
N PHE A 160 -14.54 -11.60 27.20
CA PHE A 160 -15.95 -11.23 27.03
C PHE A 160 -16.48 -11.69 25.66
N GLY A 161 -17.75 -12.06 25.59
CA GLY A 161 -18.45 -12.40 24.35
C GLY A 161 -19.74 -11.58 24.22
N GLY A 162 -19.91 -10.91 23.09
CA GLY A 162 -21.14 -10.17 22.77
C GLY A 162 -21.91 -10.79 21.59
N GLY A 163 -22.95 -10.12 21.10
CA GLY A 163 -23.69 -10.59 19.92
C GLY A 163 -22.88 -10.62 18.63
N TYR A 164 -21.87 -9.75 18.50
CA TYR A 164 -21.13 -9.53 17.24
C TYR A 164 -19.70 -10.10 17.22
N GLY A 165 -19.23 -10.66 18.32
CA GLY A 165 -17.85 -11.15 18.41
C GLY A 165 -17.37 -11.36 19.83
N ASP A 166 -16.12 -11.77 19.92
CA ASP A 166 -15.44 -12.12 21.16
C ASP A 166 -14.27 -11.16 21.40
N ILE A 167 -14.03 -10.80 22.66
CA ILE A 167 -12.94 -9.92 23.09
C ILE A 167 -11.90 -10.76 23.82
N TYR A 168 -10.65 -10.67 23.39
CA TYR A 168 -9.49 -11.28 24.04
C TYR A 168 -8.59 -10.18 24.60
N ARG A 169 -7.93 -10.44 25.72
CA ARG A 169 -6.79 -9.61 26.15
C ARG A 169 -5.56 -10.05 25.40
N ALA A 170 -4.69 -9.10 25.09
CA ALA A 170 -3.38 -9.32 24.50
C ALA A 170 -2.45 -8.16 24.91
N SER A 171 -1.20 -8.23 24.45
CA SER A 171 -0.23 -7.14 24.59
C SER A 171 0.30 -6.72 23.22
N TRP A 172 0.60 -5.44 23.08
CA TRP A 172 1.28 -4.86 21.92
C TRP A 172 2.43 -3.99 22.44
N GLY A 173 3.66 -4.50 22.34
CA GLY A 173 4.77 -4.00 23.15
C GLY A 173 4.44 -4.11 24.65
N ASP A 174 4.64 -3.02 25.39
CA ASP A 174 4.32 -2.94 26.82
C ASP A 174 2.86 -2.56 27.11
N GLN A 175 2.06 -2.32 26.07
CA GLN A 175 0.68 -1.89 26.21
C GLN A 175 -0.29 -3.07 26.19
N ARG A 176 -1.13 -3.17 27.24
CA ARG A 176 -2.28 -4.11 27.22
C ARG A 176 -3.35 -3.62 26.25
N VAL A 177 -3.80 -4.50 25.38
CA VAL A 177 -4.80 -4.23 24.33
C VAL A 177 -5.94 -5.24 24.37
N ALA A 178 -7.08 -4.86 23.80
CA ALA A 178 -8.22 -5.73 23.58
C ALA A 178 -8.30 -6.10 22.09
N LEU A 179 -8.32 -7.40 21.79
CA LEU A 179 -8.52 -7.91 20.43
C LEU A 179 -9.97 -8.34 20.26
N LYS A 180 -10.66 -7.73 19.31
CA LYS A 180 -12.03 -8.10 18.96
C LYS A 180 -12.03 -9.03 17.76
N ARG A 181 -12.38 -10.29 17.99
CA ARG A 181 -12.63 -11.26 16.92
C ARG A 181 -14.10 -11.18 16.52
N MET A 182 -14.36 -10.70 15.31
CA MET A 182 -15.72 -10.63 14.77
C MET A 182 -16.25 -12.03 14.46
N ARG A 183 -17.52 -12.31 14.78
CA ARG A 183 -18.22 -13.52 14.36
C ARG A 183 -19.01 -13.22 13.10
N TYR A 184 -18.73 -13.95 12.03
CA TYR A 184 -19.52 -13.90 10.81
C TYR A 184 -20.66 -14.91 10.90
N PHE A 185 -21.90 -14.44 11.05
CA PHE A 185 -23.08 -15.29 10.99
C PHE A 185 -23.51 -15.43 9.54
N ILE A 186 -23.09 -16.52 8.91
CA ILE A 186 -23.39 -16.80 7.51
C ILE A 186 -24.84 -17.28 7.43
N ARG A 187 -25.72 -16.51 6.77
CA ARG A 187 -27.03 -17.02 6.33
C ARG A 187 -26.81 -17.83 5.05
N GLY A 188 -27.55 -18.93 4.88
CA GLY A 188 -27.22 -20.08 4.01
C GLY A 188 -26.86 -19.84 2.53
N SER A 189 -26.99 -18.63 1.99
CA SER A 189 -26.55 -18.27 0.63
C SER A 189 -25.11 -17.74 0.53
N ASP A 190 -24.46 -17.33 1.63
CA ASP A 190 -23.22 -16.54 1.60
C ASP A 190 -21.91 -17.34 1.79
N LEU A 191 -22.00 -18.67 1.87
CA LEU A 191 -20.87 -19.56 2.19
C LEU A 191 -19.69 -19.50 1.22
N ARG A 192 -19.88 -19.02 -0.02
CA ARG A 192 -18.77 -18.89 -1.00
C ARG A 192 -17.88 -17.67 -0.76
N ARG A 193 -18.32 -16.67 0.01
CA ARG A 193 -17.65 -15.36 0.07
C ARG A 193 -16.67 -15.19 1.23
N ILE A 194 -16.71 -16.07 2.23
CA ILE A 194 -16.04 -15.84 3.54
C ILE A 194 -14.65 -16.50 3.67
N ARG A 195 -14.27 -17.39 2.75
CA ARG A 195 -12.95 -18.05 2.80
C ARG A 195 -11.77 -17.06 2.68
N LEU A 196 -11.96 -15.92 2.01
CA LEU A 196 -10.91 -14.94 1.74
C LEU A 196 -10.54 -14.07 2.95
N VAL A 197 -11.47 -13.86 3.90
CA VAL A 197 -11.24 -12.97 5.06
C VAL A 197 -10.61 -13.72 6.24
N SER A 198 -10.68 -15.06 6.23
CA SER A 198 -10.28 -15.89 7.37
C SER A 198 -8.85 -16.44 7.27
N GLY A 199 -8.17 -16.25 6.13
CA GLY A 199 -6.89 -16.89 5.80
C GLY A 199 -5.62 -16.13 6.18
N SER A 200 -5.70 -14.85 6.56
CA SER A 200 -4.51 -13.98 6.74
C SER A 200 -4.06 -13.77 8.19
N VAL A 201 -4.29 -14.75 9.05
CA VAL A 201 -3.51 -14.91 10.30
C VAL A 201 -2.40 -15.93 10.04
N GLN A 202 -1.30 -15.49 9.43
CA GLN A 202 -0.05 -16.26 9.48
C GLN A 202 0.51 -16.15 10.90
N THR A 203 0.25 -17.19 11.70
CA THR A 203 1.06 -17.47 12.88
C THR A 203 2.45 -17.89 12.39
N ALA A 204 3.43 -17.00 12.51
CA ALA A 204 4.83 -17.37 12.43
C ALA A 204 5.19 -18.17 13.70
N SER A 205 5.08 -19.48 13.61
CA SER A 205 5.59 -20.41 14.62
C SER A 205 7.08 -20.65 14.36
N ARG A 206 7.91 -20.35 15.35
CA ARG A 206 9.19 -21.05 15.58
C ARG A 206 9.05 -21.86 16.86
#